data_AF-A0A9W4TBS1-F1
#
_entry.id   AF-A0A9W4TBS1-F1
#
_cell.length_a   1.000
_cell.length_b   1.000
_cell.length_c   1.000
_cell.angle_alpha   90.00
_cell.angle_beta   90.00
_cell.angle_gamma   90.00
#
_symmetry.space_group_name_H-M   'P 1'
#
loop_
_entity.id
_entity.type
_entity.pdbx_description
1 polymer ?
#
loop_
_entity_poly.entity_id
_entity_poly.type
_entity_poly.pdbx_seq_one_letter_code
_entity_poly.pdbx_strand_id
1 'polypeptide(L)' 'MALVPPVVASFEWTIDAARELIQLRRENHDDFEFVPNNRHERIWKTISNQLFLNRRFAASPSQCHRKWYSLKYG' A
#
# COMPACT_ATOMS: atom_id res chain seq x y z
N MET A 1 5.60 36.47 -17.50
CA MET A 1 5.95 35.57 -16.38
C MET A 1 5.24 34.25 -16.64
N ALA A 2 5.97 33.19 -16.99
CA ALA A 2 5.38 31.87 -17.20
C ALA A 2 5.20 31.18 -15.84
N LEU A 3 3.98 30.74 -15.54
CA LEU A 3 3.69 29.92 -14.38
C LEU A 3 4.29 28.53 -14.63
N VAL A 4 5.36 28.19 -13.91
CA VAL A 4 5.87 26.82 -13.88
C VAL A 4 4.80 25.95 -13.22
N PRO A 5 4.24 24.93 -13.90
CA PRO A 5 3.27 24.05 -13.27
C PRO A 5 3.95 23.33 -12.10
N PRO A 6 3.24 23.13 -10.96
CA PRO A 6 3.81 22.37 -9.86
C PRO A 6 4.21 20.99 -10.36
N VAL A 7 5.48 20.64 -10.19
CA VAL A 7 5.96 19.27 -10.41
C VAL A 7 5.18 18.39 -9.45
N VAL A 8 4.18 17.68 -9.96
CA VAL A 8 3.46 16.67 -9.19
C VAL A 8 4.50 15.60 -8.88
N ALA A 9 4.97 15.57 -7.63
CA ALA A 9 5.88 14.52 -7.20
C ALA A 9 5.22 13.17 -7.50
N SER A 10 5.89 12.34 -8.32
CA SER A 10 5.44 10.99 -8.59
C SER A 10 5.34 10.24 -7.27
N PHE A 11 4.23 9.54 -7.07
CA PHE A 11 4.08 8.67 -5.91
C PHE A 11 5.11 7.54 -6.00
N GLU A 12 6.10 7.57 -5.11
CA GLU A 12 7.17 6.58 -5.08
C GLU A 12 7.21 5.85 -3.74
N TRP A 13 7.44 4.54 -3.81
CA TRP A 13 7.56 3.70 -2.62
C TRP A 13 8.96 3.85 -2.02
N THR A 14 9.02 4.25 -0.75
CA THR A 14 10.27 4.14 0.01
C THR A 14 10.53 2.68 0.40
N ILE A 15 11.79 2.35 0.66
CA ILE A 15 12.19 0.99 1.10
C ILE A 15 11.49 0.63 2.42
N ASP A 16 11.43 1.57 3.37
CA ASP A 16 10.81 1.34 4.67
C ASP A 16 9.29 1.14 4.56
N ALA A 17 8.61 1.90 3.71
CA ALA A 17 7.18 1.70 3.45
C ALA A 17 6.90 0.36 2.77
N ALA A 18 7.76 -0.08 1.85
CA ALA A 18 7.63 -1.39 1.22
C ALA A 18 7.87 -2.54 2.22
N ARG A 19 8.86 -2.40 3.12
CA ARG A 19 9.11 -3.37 4.20
C ARG A 19 7.92 -3.46 5.16
N GLU A 20 7.39 -2.31 5.56
CA GLU A 20 6.20 -2.25 6.42
C GLU A 20 4.99 -2.90 5.74
N LEU A 21 4.75 -2.62 4.45
CA LEU A 21 3.69 -3.26 3.67
C LEU A 21 3.81 -4.80 3.69
N ILE A 22 5.01 -5.33 3.51
CA ILE A 22 5.26 -6.78 3.55
C ILE A 22 4.92 -7.34 4.93
N GLN A 23 5.33 -6.66 6.00
CA GLN A 23 5.06 -7.09 7.37
C GLN A 23 3.54 -7.10 7.65
N LEU A 24 2.84 -6.00 7.38
CA LEU A 24 1.39 -5.90 7.55
C LEU A 24 0.65 -6.95 6.71
N ARG A 25 1.12 -7.24 5.50
CA ARG A 25 0.52 -8.26 4.64
C ARG A 25 0.68 -9.69 5.21
N ARG A 26 1.80 -9.97 5.88
CA ARG A 26 2.05 -11.24 6.58
C ARG A 26 1.19 -11.35 7.84
N GLU A 27 1.03 -10.27 8.59
CA GLU A 27 0.19 -10.25 9.80
C GLU A 27 -1.29 -10.47 9.48
N ASN A 28 -1.75 -10.00 8.32
CA ASN A 28 -3.11 -10.22 7.84
C ASN A 28 -3.21 -11.48 6.94
N HIS A 29 -2.23 -12.40 6.97
CA HIS A 29 -2.19 -13.55 6.04
C HIS A 29 -3.50 -14.36 6.08
N ASP A 30 -3.89 -14.78 7.27
CA ASP A 30 -5.07 -15.58 7.53
C ASP A 30 -6.34 -14.89 7.03
N ASP A 31 -6.49 -13.58 7.27
CA ASP A 31 -7.65 -12.83 6.79
C ASP A 31 -7.81 -12.91 5.26
N PHE A 32 -6.70 -12.90 4.52
CA PHE A 32 -6.77 -13.08 3.06
C PHE A 32 -7.09 -14.51 2.63
N GLU A 33 -6.80 -15.52 3.45
CA GLU A 33 -7.15 -16.91 3.18
C GLU A 33 -8.61 -17.23 3.50
N PHE A 34 -9.13 -16.71 4.63
CA PHE A 34 -10.48 -17.01 5.11
C PHE A 34 -11.56 -16.11 4.52
N VAL A 35 -11.21 -14.90 4.07
CA VAL A 35 -12.18 -13.95 3.53
C VAL A 35 -12.31 -14.12 2.00
N PRO A 36 -13.54 -14.16 1.46
CA PRO A 36 -13.74 -14.20 0.01
C PRO A 36 -13.07 -13.03 -0.71
N ASN A 37 -12.56 -13.27 -1.92
CA ASN A 37 -11.80 -12.28 -2.70
C ASN A 37 -12.51 -10.91 -2.84
N ASN A 38 -13.84 -10.90 -2.94
CA ASN A 38 -14.63 -9.65 -3.05
C ASN A 38 -14.57 -8.77 -1.78
N ARG A 39 -14.01 -9.25 -0.68
CA ARG A 39 -13.85 -8.53 0.58
C ARG A 39 -12.38 -8.21 0.91
N HIS A 40 -11.43 -8.62 0.07
CA HIS A 40 -10.01 -8.29 0.24
C HIS A 40 -9.75 -6.79 0.23
N GLU A 41 -10.59 -5.99 -0.44
CA GLU A 41 -10.52 -4.52 -0.40
C GLU A 41 -10.54 -3.98 1.04
N ARG A 42 -11.34 -4.58 1.93
CA ARG A 42 -11.41 -4.16 3.34
C ARG A 42 -10.10 -4.42 4.06
N ILE A 43 -9.45 -5.55 3.78
CA ILE A 43 -8.15 -5.90 4.37
C ILE A 43 -7.07 -4.92 3.85
N TRP A 44 -7.08 -4.63 2.55
CA TRP A 44 -6.18 -3.61 1.98
C TRP A 44 -6.41 -2.22 2.56
N LYS A 45 -7.66 -1.86 2.92
CA LYS A 45 -7.98 -0.62 3.63
C LYS A 45 -7.41 -0.58 5.04
N THR A 46 -7.47 -1.69 5.77
CA THR A 46 -6.81 -1.82 7.08
C THR A 46 -5.30 -1.64 6.94
N ILE A 47 -4.68 -2.33 5.98
CA ILE A 47 -3.24 -2.23 5.71
C ILE A 47 -2.83 -0.80 5.35
N SER A 48 -3.56 -0.11 4.47
CA SER A 48 -3.23 1.27 4.10
C SER A 48 -3.28 2.23 5.30
N ASN A 49 -4.26 2.03 6.19
CA ASN A 49 -4.37 2.86 7.39
C ASN A 49 -3.21 2.60 8.36
N GLN A 50 -2.87 1.33 8.59
CA GLN A 50 -1.74 0.96 9.46
C GLN A 50 -0.41 1.45 8.89
N LEU A 51 -0.20 1.35 7.58
CA LEU A 51 0.98 1.87 6.92
C LEU A 51 1.14 3.38 7.12
N PHE A 52 0.04 4.13 7.04
CA PHE A 52 0.05 5.56 7.34
C PHE A 52 0.35 5.84 8.81
N LEU A 53 -0.22 5.07 9.74
CA LEU A 53 0.03 5.26 11.17
C LEU A 53 1.49 4.95 11.55
N ASN A 54 2.06 3.88 11.00
CA ASN A 54 3.39 3.39 11.36
C ASN A 54 4.51 4.18 10.67
N ARG A 55 4.30 4.63 9.42
CA ARG A 55 5.35 5.22 8.57
C ARG A 55 5.03 6.61 8.04
N ARG A 56 3.84 7.17 8.34
CA ARG A 56 3.32 8.40 7.71
C ARG A 56 3.30 8.35 6.18
N PHE A 57 3.23 7.14 5.63
CA PHE A 57 3.22 6.91 4.20
C PHE A 57 1.79 6.78 3.68
N ALA A 58 1.34 7.81 2.95
CA ALA A 58 -0.02 7.88 2.44
C ALA A 58 -0.16 7.08 1.13
N ALA A 59 -0.41 5.78 1.26
CA ALA A 59 -0.76 4.90 0.15
C ALA A 59 -2.25 4.53 0.22
N SER A 60 -2.94 4.51 -0.91
CA SER A 60 -4.29 3.99 -1.02
C SER A 60 -4.31 2.45 -0.91
N PRO A 61 -5.48 1.84 -0.61
CA PRO A 61 -5.62 0.38 -0.60
C PRO A 61 -5.20 -0.25 -1.95
N SER A 62 -5.56 0.39 -3.06
CA SER A 62 -5.21 -0.08 -4.41
C SER A 62 -3.73 0.10 -4.75
N GLN A 63 -3.04 1.11 -4.20
CA GLN A 63 -1.60 1.25 -4.30
C GLN A 63 -0.87 0.15 -3.50
N CYS A 64 -1.33 -0.16 -2.29
CA CYS A 64 -0.80 -1.25 -1.47
C CYS A 64 -0.95 -2.60 -2.19
N HIS A 65 -2.14 -2.86 -2.74
CA HIS A 65 -2.42 -4.08 -3.48
C HIS A 65 -1.50 -4.24 -4.71
N ARG A 66 -1.40 -3.20 -5.55
CA ARG A 66 -0.52 -3.23 -6.74
C ARG A 66 0.95 -3.42 -6.37
N LYS A 67 1.42 -2.73 -5.33
CA LYS A 67 2.80 -2.88 -4.86
C LYS A 67 3.09 -4.28 -4.35
N TRP A 68 2.17 -4.88 -3.58
CA TRP A 68 2.32 -6.27 -3.14
C TRP A 68 2.43 -7.24 -4.33
N TYR A 69 1.59 -7.08 -5.35
CA TYR A 69 1.66 -7.90 -6.56
C TYR A 69 2.98 -7.70 -7.30
N SER A 70 3.46 -6.46 -7.43
CA SER A 70 4.76 -6.20 -8.06
C SER A 70 5.93 -6.78 -7.27
N LEU A 71 5.82 -6.86 -5.94
CA LEU A 71 6.84 -7.48 -5.08
C LEU A 71 6.82 -9.01 -5.14
N LYS A 72 5.66 -9.61 -5.45
CA LYS A 72 5.49 -11.07 -5.51
C LYS A 72 5.90 -11.65 -6.87
N TYR A 73 5.67 -10.90 -7.96
CA TYR A 73 5.81 -11.39 -9.33
C TYR A 73 6.78 -10.58 -10.22
N GLY A 74 7.29 -9.46 -9.71
CA GLY A 74 8.37 -8.70 -10.36
C GLY A 74 9.73 -9.17 -9.87
#